data_AF-A0A934C977-F1
#
_entry.id   AF-A0A934C977-F1
#
_cell.length_a   1.000
_cell.length_b   1.000
_cell.length_c   1.000
_cell.angle_alpha   90.00
_cell.angle_beta   90.00
_cell.angle_gamma   90.00
#
_symmetry.space_group_name_H-M   'P 1'
#
loop_
_entity.id
_entity.type
_entity.pdbx_description
1 polymer ?
#
loop_
_entity_poly.entity_id
_entity_poly.type
_entity_poly.pdbx_seq_one_letter_code
_entity_poly.pdbx_strand_id
1 'polypeptide(L)'
;IDELSTWYVRRSRERFKGDDAADKQAAIATLRKVLLTLAKVMAPFTPFLAERIYLTVEDDQLIANSVHLEDWPVADTNLIDEKVLNDMVLARKVVEMGLSIRKESGLRVRQPLGQLSVVNCPLTVDLQQIIADELNVQTVSAGAAVGDDWRVKEDGGITVALNIVITEDLKKEGLVREIVRTINQARKDQGLTRHDRIIVAYHTADVLLNDVFQEFSREVMAQVLATELHSGGSEQGVIDGRQIMLSVLKQ
;
A
#
# COMPACT_ATOMS: atom_id res chain seq x y z
N ILE A 1 -13.18 10.15 7.39
CA ILE A 1 -12.88 8.73 7.76
C ILE A 1 -12.10 8.06 6.64
N ASP A 2 -12.53 8.19 5.39
CA ASP A 2 -11.85 7.59 4.23
C ASP A 2 -10.38 7.98 4.09
N GLU A 3 -10.03 9.25 4.33
CA GLU A 3 -8.62 9.70 4.30
C GLU A 3 -7.76 8.99 5.35
N LEU A 4 -8.25 8.88 6.59
CA LEU A 4 -7.53 8.19 7.66
C LEU A 4 -7.34 6.71 7.33
N SER A 5 -8.38 6.04 6.83
CA SER A 5 -8.33 4.61 6.54
C SER A 5 -7.49 4.29 5.30
N THR A 6 -7.82 4.92 4.17
CA THR A 6 -7.27 4.56 2.86
C THR A 6 -5.89 5.15 2.61
N TRP A 7 -5.61 6.34 3.14
CA TRP A 7 -4.32 7.03 2.93
C TRP A 7 -3.40 6.89 4.13
N TYR A 8 -3.85 7.30 5.31
CA TYR A 8 -2.94 7.34 6.47
C TYR A 8 -2.61 5.94 7.01
N VAL A 9 -3.60 5.15 7.41
CA VAL A 9 -3.39 3.83 8.04
C VAL A 9 -2.71 2.88 7.06
N ARG A 10 -3.18 2.81 5.80
CA ARG A 10 -2.61 1.93 4.78
C ARG A 10 -1.14 2.24 4.51
N ARG A 11 -0.79 3.51 4.29
CA ARG A 11 0.61 3.92 4.02
C ARG A 11 1.49 3.81 5.26
N SER A 12 0.94 4.03 6.45
CA SER A 12 1.69 3.94 7.72
C SER A 12 1.87 2.50 8.23
N ARG A 13 1.39 1.47 7.50
CA ARG A 13 1.55 0.06 7.91
C ARG A 13 2.99 -0.33 8.18
N GLU A 14 3.92 0.11 7.34
CA GLU A 14 5.34 -0.16 7.53
C GLU A 14 5.90 0.65 8.69
N ARG A 15 5.45 1.89 8.90
CA ARG A 15 5.82 2.70 10.09
C ARG A 15 5.39 2.04 11.40
N PHE A 16 4.23 1.37 11.42
CA PHE A 16 3.77 0.63 12.60
C PHE A 16 4.58 -0.64 12.89
N LYS A 17 5.20 -1.23 11.85
CA LYS A 17 5.97 -2.48 11.94
C LYS A 17 7.47 -2.28 11.98
N GLY A 18 7.95 -1.11 11.57
CA GLY A 18 9.36 -0.79 11.41
C GLY A 18 10.12 -0.81 12.73
N ASP A 19 11.44 -0.94 12.59
CA ASP A 19 12.39 -0.97 13.70
C ASP A 19 12.78 0.43 14.19
N ASP A 20 12.46 1.49 13.42
CA ASP A 20 12.60 2.87 13.87
C ASP A 20 11.57 3.19 14.95
N ALA A 21 12.02 3.13 16.20
CA ALA A 21 11.17 3.37 17.36
C ALA A 21 10.58 4.78 17.39
N ALA A 22 11.31 5.80 16.93
CA ALA A 22 10.86 7.18 16.95
C ALA A 22 9.77 7.42 15.91
N ASP A 23 9.97 6.96 14.67
CA ASP A 23 8.97 7.07 13.61
C ASP A 23 7.69 6.29 13.94
N LYS A 24 7.85 5.08 14.48
CA LYS A 24 6.74 4.25 14.95
C LYS A 24 5.93 4.93 16.04
N GLN A 25 6.60 5.52 17.03
CA GLN A 25 5.93 6.25 18.11
C GLN A 25 5.17 7.46 17.57
N ALA A 26 5.76 8.21 16.63
CA ALA A 26 5.11 9.35 15.99
C ALA A 26 3.84 8.95 15.20
N ALA A 27 3.91 7.85 14.45
CA ALA A 27 2.76 7.33 13.71
C ALA A 27 1.63 6.87 14.65
N ILE A 28 1.96 6.15 15.73
CA ILE A 28 0.98 5.70 16.73
C ILE A 28 0.37 6.89 17.47
N ALA A 29 1.17 7.87 17.87
CA ALA A 29 0.70 9.07 18.57
C ALA A 29 -0.28 9.89 17.72
N THR A 30 0.01 10.04 16.42
CA THR A 30 -0.87 10.70 15.46
C THR A 30 -2.20 9.96 15.34
N LEU A 31 -2.16 8.62 15.13
CA LEU A 31 -3.38 7.81 15.04
C LEU A 31 -4.21 7.89 16.34
N ARG A 32 -3.55 7.80 17.50
CA ARG A 32 -4.18 7.96 18.82
C ARG A 32 -4.91 9.30 18.92
N LYS A 33 -4.24 10.41 18.60
CA LYS A 33 -4.83 11.75 18.65
C LYS A 33 -6.08 11.86 17.76
N VAL A 34 -6.02 11.34 16.54
CA VAL A 34 -7.16 11.35 15.60
C VAL A 34 -8.31 10.53 16.13
N LEU A 35 -8.07 9.31 16.62
CA LEU A 35 -9.13 8.43 17.14
C LEU A 35 -9.82 9.00 18.38
N LEU A 36 -9.06 9.56 19.33
CA LEU A 36 -9.63 10.21 20.52
C LEU A 36 -10.47 11.44 20.13
N THR A 37 -9.97 12.27 19.21
CA THR A 37 -10.71 13.44 18.73
C THR A 37 -11.99 13.03 18.01
N LEU A 38 -11.92 12.00 17.15
CA LEU A 38 -13.07 11.45 16.46
C LEU A 38 -14.11 10.90 17.45
N ALA A 39 -13.69 10.19 18.49
CA ALA A 39 -14.58 9.70 19.54
C ALA A 39 -15.34 10.87 20.21
N LYS A 40 -14.66 11.97 20.57
CA LYS A 40 -15.30 13.16 21.16
C LYS A 40 -16.34 13.78 20.21
N VAL A 41 -16.00 13.95 18.93
CA VAL A 41 -16.94 14.51 17.93
C VAL A 41 -18.15 13.61 17.71
N MET A 42 -17.95 12.29 17.74
CA MET A 42 -19.00 11.30 17.52
C MET A 42 -19.88 11.04 18.75
N ALA A 43 -19.43 11.39 19.95
CA ALA A 43 -20.10 11.07 21.22
C ALA A 43 -21.59 11.47 21.27
N PRO A 44 -22.03 12.64 20.75
CA PRO A 44 -23.46 13.01 20.76
C PRO A 44 -24.34 12.16 19.84
N PHE A 45 -23.77 11.53 18.81
CA PHE A 45 -24.53 10.83 17.75
C PHE A 45 -24.43 9.31 17.85
N THR A 46 -23.27 8.79 18.25
CA THR A 46 -22.99 7.36 18.38
C THR A 46 -22.31 7.05 19.72
N PRO A 47 -23.02 7.24 20.84
CA PRO A 47 -22.40 7.29 22.17
C PRO A 47 -21.65 6.01 22.54
N PHE A 48 -22.27 4.84 22.36
CA PHE A 48 -21.64 3.56 22.67
C PHE A 48 -20.40 3.25 21.82
N LEU A 49 -20.42 3.68 20.54
CA LEU A 49 -19.26 3.48 19.65
C LEU A 49 -18.13 4.44 20.01
N ALA A 50 -18.45 5.70 20.29
CA ALA A 50 -17.50 6.71 20.73
C ALA A 50 -16.81 6.28 22.03
N GLU A 51 -17.59 5.84 23.02
CA GLU A 51 -17.08 5.32 24.30
C GLU A 51 -16.14 4.14 24.08
N ARG A 52 -16.56 3.16 23.26
CA ARG A 52 -15.73 1.99 22.97
C ARG A 52 -14.41 2.36 22.31
N ILE A 53 -14.41 3.29 21.34
CA ILE A 53 -13.18 3.77 20.69
C ILE A 53 -12.29 4.46 21.72
N TYR A 54 -12.86 5.37 22.53
CA TYR A 54 -12.14 6.16 23.52
C TYR A 54 -11.41 5.27 24.52
N LEU A 55 -12.13 4.36 25.18
CA LEU A 55 -11.58 3.44 26.18
C LEU A 55 -10.55 2.46 25.59
N THR A 56 -10.73 2.03 24.35
CA THR A 56 -9.76 1.11 23.69
C THR A 56 -8.42 1.79 23.42
N VAL A 57 -8.43 3.11 23.20
CA VAL A 57 -7.25 3.89 22.78
C VAL A 57 -6.51 4.52 23.96
N GLU A 58 -7.19 4.76 25.09
CA GLU A 58 -6.60 5.50 26.20
C GLU A 58 -5.63 4.68 27.07
N ASP A 59 -5.77 3.35 27.09
CA ASP A 59 -5.03 2.41 27.94
C ASP A 59 -5.24 2.63 29.46
N ASP A 60 -5.30 1.55 30.23
CA ASP A 60 -5.90 1.41 31.58
C ASP A 60 -5.28 2.27 32.71
N GLN A 61 -4.26 3.10 32.43
CA GLN A 61 -3.36 3.66 33.45
C GLN A 61 -3.55 5.13 33.81
N LEU A 62 -4.45 5.87 33.14
CA LEU A 62 -4.71 7.27 33.45
C LEU A 62 -6.23 7.51 33.53
N ILE A 63 -6.80 7.18 34.70
CA ILE A 63 -8.15 7.59 35.15
C ILE A 63 -9.20 7.52 34.03
N ALA A 64 -9.79 6.34 33.85
CA ALA A 64 -10.86 6.06 32.89
C ALA A 64 -12.03 7.05 33.03
N ASN A 65 -11.97 8.15 32.28
CA ASN A 65 -13.09 9.05 32.11
C ASN A 65 -13.81 8.66 30.82
N SER A 66 -15.13 8.67 30.87
CA SER A 66 -15.96 8.44 29.69
C SER A 66 -15.76 9.59 28.72
N VAL A 67 -15.84 9.30 27.41
CA VAL A 67 -15.84 10.33 26.36
C VAL A 67 -16.97 11.35 26.56
N HIS A 68 -18.03 10.96 27.28
CA HIS A 68 -19.18 11.80 27.59
C HIS A 68 -18.92 12.86 28.67
N LEU A 69 -17.78 12.78 29.35
CA LEU A 69 -17.33 13.77 30.33
C LEU A 69 -16.27 14.72 29.76
N GLU A 70 -15.84 14.49 28.52
CA GLU A 70 -14.84 15.29 27.85
C GLU A 70 -15.43 16.57 27.25
N ASP A 71 -14.61 17.62 27.22
CA ASP A 71 -14.95 18.85 26.52
C ASP A 71 -15.00 18.62 24.99
N TRP A 72 -15.81 19.44 24.33
CA TRP A 72 -15.85 19.48 22.86
C TRP A 72 -14.46 19.85 22.31
N PRO A 73 -13.93 19.10 21.32
CA PRO A 73 -12.59 19.34 20.82
C PRO A 73 -12.50 20.67 20.08
N VAL A 74 -11.50 21.47 20.45
CA VAL A 74 -11.17 22.74 19.79
C VAL A 74 -9.97 22.52 18.87
N ALA A 75 -10.07 22.99 17.63
CA ALA A 75 -8.99 22.88 16.65
C ALA A 75 -7.84 23.86 16.99
N ASP A 76 -6.61 23.36 16.99
CA ASP A 76 -5.42 24.21 17.05
C ASP A 76 -5.02 24.62 15.64
N THR A 77 -5.27 25.89 15.31
CA THR A 77 -4.98 26.44 13.98
C THR A 77 -3.49 26.46 13.65
N ASN A 78 -2.60 26.39 14.65
CA ASN A 78 -1.15 26.38 14.42
C ASN A 78 -0.64 25.03 13.88
N LEU A 79 -1.43 23.96 14.05
CA LEU A 79 -1.11 22.62 13.52
C LEU A 79 -1.63 22.42 12.09
N ILE A 80 -2.37 23.39 11.54
CA ILE A 80 -2.93 23.31 10.19
C ILE A 80 -1.87 23.78 9.20
N ASP A 81 -1.27 22.82 8.49
CA ASP A 81 -0.37 23.10 7.37
C ASP A 81 -1.14 23.06 6.04
N GLU A 82 -1.55 24.24 5.59
CA GLU A 82 -2.26 24.42 4.31
C GLU A 82 -1.47 23.91 3.11
N LYS A 83 -0.13 23.98 3.16
CA LYS A 83 0.69 23.49 2.06
C LYS A 83 0.60 21.96 1.99
N VAL A 84 0.76 21.26 3.11
CA VAL A 84 0.64 19.79 3.17
C VAL A 84 -0.75 19.32 2.75
N LEU A 85 -1.80 20.03 3.17
CA LEU A 85 -3.18 19.72 2.76
C LEU A 85 -3.35 19.84 1.24
N ASN A 86 -2.88 20.94 0.64
CA ASN A 86 -2.94 21.14 -0.81
C ASN A 86 -2.09 20.12 -1.57
N ASP A 87 -0.88 19.84 -1.10
CA ASP A 87 0.01 18.82 -1.65
C ASP A 87 -0.69 17.45 -1.68
N MET A 88 -1.34 17.04 -0.59
CA MET A 88 -2.09 15.79 -0.52
C MET A 88 -3.33 15.76 -1.43
N VAL A 89 -4.01 16.90 -1.63
CA VAL A 89 -5.10 16.99 -2.62
C VAL A 89 -4.57 16.75 -4.03
N LEU A 90 -3.44 17.35 -4.38
CA LEU A 90 -2.79 17.17 -5.69
C LEU A 90 -2.32 15.73 -5.91
N ALA A 91 -1.64 15.11 -4.93
CA ALA A 91 -1.21 13.71 -5.02
C ALA A 91 -2.40 12.77 -5.28
N ARG A 92 -3.49 12.94 -4.53
CA ARG A 92 -4.70 12.12 -4.69
C ARG A 92 -5.29 12.25 -6.09
N LYS A 93 -5.41 13.48 -6.58
CA LYS A 93 -5.94 13.75 -7.92
C LYS A 93 -5.07 13.11 -9.01
N VAL A 94 -3.74 13.21 -8.89
CA VAL A 94 -2.81 12.54 -9.83
C VAL A 94 -2.94 11.02 -9.78
N VAL A 95 -3.02 10.46 -8.57
CA VAL A 95 -3.19 9.00 -8.37
C VAL A 95 -4.52 8.53 -8.96
N GLU A 96 -5.62 9.25 -8.75
CA GLU A 96 -6.92 8.89 -9.33
C GLU A 96 -6.89 8.90 -10.87
N MET A 97 -6.27 9.91 -11.48
CA MET A 97 -6.07 9.94 -12.94
C MET A 97 -5.19 8.78 -13.43
N GLY A 98 -4.07 8.51 -12.76
CA GLY A 98 -3.16 7.40 -13.10
C GLY A 98 -3.82 6.02 -12.96
N LEU A 99 -4.60 5.80 -11.90
CA LEU A 99 -5.37 4.57 -11.72
C LEU A 99 -6.44 4.42 -12.80
N SER A 100 -7.07 5.52 -13.22
CA SER A 100 -8.01 5.50 -14.34
C SER A 100 -7.33 5.10 -15.65
N ILE A 101 -6.16 5.67 -15.95
CA ILE A 101 -5.38 5.31 -17.14
C ILE A 101 -5.00 3.82 -17.11
N ARG A 102 -4.54 3.31 -15.96
CA ARG A 102 -4.25 1.88 -15.77
C ARG A 102 -5.48 1.02 -16.06
N LYS A 103 -6.64 1.38 -15.51
CA LYS A 103 -7.90 0.66 -15.71
C LYS A 103 -8.32 0.64 -17.18
N GLU A 104 -8.28 1.79 -17.85
CA GLU A 104 -8.61 1.94 -19.27
C GLU A 104 -7.64 1.15 -20.17
N SER A 105 -6.38 1.00 -19.74
CA SER A 105 -5.35 0.23 -20.44
C SER A 105 -5.32 -1.26 -20.06
N GLY A 106 -6.21 -1.73 -19.17
CA GLY A 106 -6.21 -3.12 -18.68
C GLY A 106 -5.01 -3.49 -17.80
N LEU A 107 -4.27 -2.52 -17.29
CA LEU A 107 -3.05 -2.71 -16.50
C LEU A 107 -3.37 -2.81 -15.01
N ARG A 108 -2.97 -3.92 -14.39
CA ARG A 108 -3.13 -4.13 -12.94
C ARG A 108 -2.11 -3.28 -12.17
N VAL A 109 -2.50 -2.62 -11.08
CA VAL A 109 -1.58 -1.78 -10.27
C VAL A 109 -0.33 -2.53 -9.79
N ARG A 110 -0.48 -3.82 -9.48
CA ARG A 110 0.63 -4.70 -9.06
C ARG A 110 1.71 -4.93 -10.13
N GLN A 111 1.39 -4.73 -11.42
CA GLN A 111 2.38 -4.67 -12.48
C GLN A 111 3.09 -3.32 -12.41
N PRO A 112 4.39 -3.28 -12.05
CA PRO A 112 5.15 -2.04 -12.06
C PRO A 112 5.26 -1.50 -13.48
N LEU A 113 5.28 -0.18 -13.59
CA LEU A 113 5.47 0.55 -14.84
C LEU A 113 6.68 1.47 -14.72
N GLY A 114 7.27 1.86 -15.85
CA GLY A 114 8.52 2.62 -15.84
C GLY A 114 8.34 4.05 -15.35
N GLN A 115 7.42 4.80 -15.96
CA GLN A 115 7.37 6.25 -15.77
C GLN A 115 5.96 6.81 -15.81
N LEU A 116 5.75 7.84 -14.99
CA LEU A 116 4.62 8.74 -15.05
C LEU A 116 5.11 10.18 -15.18
N SER A 117 4.47 10.95 -16.05
CA SER A 117 4.75 12.37 -16.25
C SER A 117 3.54 13.20 -15.85
N VAL A 118 3.78 14.31 -15.15
CA VAL A 118 2.72 15.25 -14.76
C VAL A 118 3.06 16.64 -15.27
N VAL A 119 2.05 17.34 -15.82
CA VAL A 119 2.13 18.74 -16.23
C VAL A 119 1.20 19.57 -15.36
N ASN A 120 1.60 20.81 -15.08
CA ASN A 120 0.86 21.78 -14.27
C ASN A 120 0.59 21.33 -12.83
N CYS A 121 1.50 20.55 -12.24
CA CYS A 121 1.47 20.17 -10.84
C CYS A 121 2.84 20.47 -10.21
N PRO A 122 2.91 21.24 -9.10
CA PRO A 122 4.16 21.40 -8.36
C PRO A 122 4.56 20.07 -7.73
N LEU A 123 5.48 19.34 -8.36
CA LEU A 123 5.94 18.05 -7.88
C LEU A 123 7.11 18.23 -6.91
N THR A 124 6.81 18.30 -5.61
CA THR A 124 7.82 18.11 -4.57
C THR A 124 8.32 16.66 -4.56
N VAL A 125 9.51 16.42 -4.00
CA VAL A 125 10.09 15.06 -3.92
C VAL A 125 9.17 14.12 -3.16
N ASP A 126 8.58 14.59 -2.05
CA ASP A 126 7.64 13.80 -1.24
C ASP A 126 6.39 13.40 -2.04
N LEU A 127 5.84 14.32 -2.84
CA LEU A 127 4.69 14.03 -3.69
C LEU A 127 5.01 13.02 -4.77
N GLN A 128 6.18 13.14 -5.42
CA GLN A 128 6.62 12.18 -6.42
C GLN A 128 6.69 10.77 -5.82
N GLN A 129 7.25 10.63 -4.62
CA GLN A 129 7.33 9.34 -3.95
C GLN A 129 5.95 8.78 -3.60
N ILE A 130 5.05 9.61 -3.04
CA ILE A 130 3.68 9.19 -2.74
C ILE A 130 2.98 8.69 -4.01
N ILE A 131 3.04 9.47 -5.09
CA ILE A 131 2.42 9.11 -6.37
C ILE A 131 3.05 7.83 -6.94
N ALA A 132 4.38 7.69 -6.87
CA ALA A 132 5.11 6.53 -7.34
C ALA A 132 4.68 5.24 -6.64
N ASP A 133 4.60 5.27 -5.31
CA ASP A 133 4.17 4.14 -4.49
C ASP A 133 2.72 3.72 -4.82
N GLU A 134 1.81 4.69 -4.92
CA GLU A 134 0.38 4.43 -5.13
C GLU A 134 0.08 3.90 -6.53
N LEU A 135 0.80 4.43 -7.53
CA LEU A 135 0.65 4.01 -8.92
C LEU A 135 1.60 2.89 -9.29
N ASN A 136 2.49 2.46 -8.41
CA ASN A 136 3.53 1.48 -8.66
C ASN A 136 4.30 1.78 -9.97
N VAL A 137 4.89 2.97 -10.02
CA VAL A 137 5.75 3.43 -11.12
C VAL A 137 7.17 3.65 -10.58
N GLN A 138 8.19 3.35 -11.37
CA GLN A 138 9.58 3.54 -10.91
C GLN A 138 9.95 5.01 -10.79
N THR A 139 9.42 5.86 -11.69
CA THR A 139 9.75 7.28 -11.73
C THR A 139 8.52 8.16 -11.97
N VAL A 140 8.50 9.31 -11.30
CA VAL A 140 7.51 10.37 -11.50
C VAL A 140 8.26 11.65 -11.84
N SER A 141 7.98 12.24 -12.99
CA SER A 141 8.66 13.44 -13.46
C SER A 141 7.69 14.54 -13.86
N ALA A 142 8.15 15.79 -13.79
CA ALA A 142 7.43 16.91 -14.40
C ALA A 142 7.76 16.99 -15.90
N GLY A 143 6.77 17.21 -16.74
CA GLY A 143 6.98 17.46 -18.17
C GLY A 143 5.93 16.85 -19.08
N ALA A 144 5.97 17.25 -20.35
CA ALA A 144 5.11 16.67 -21.37
C ALA A 144 5.63 15.30 -21.77
N ALA A 145 4.74 14.31 -21.81
CA ALA A 145 5.03 13.02 -22.41
C ALA A 145 4.94 13.10 -23.94
N VAL A 146 5.82 12.39 -24.64
CA VAL A 146 5.87 12.34 -26.10
C VAL A 146 5.99 10.89 -26.55
N GLY A 147 5.10 10.45 -27.45
CA GLY A 147 5.11 9.13 -28.06
C GLY A 147 3.81 8.35 -27.88
N ASP A 148 3.60 7.35 -28.75
CA ASP A 148 2.36 6.55 -28.82
C ASP A 148 2.17 5.58 -27.64
N ASP A 149 3.25 5.30 -26.91
CA ASP A 149 3.27 4.43 -25.73
C ASP A 149 2.81 5.13 -24.44
N TRP A 150 2.37 6.38 -24.53
CA TRP A 150 1.84 7.14 -23.41
C TRP A 150 0.33 7.20 -23.47
N ARG A 151 -0.30 7.10 -22.30
CA ARG A 151 -1.73 7.34 -22.14
C ARG A 151 -1.92 8.55 -21.26
N VAL A 152 -2.69 9.51 -21.77
CA VAL A 152 -2.78 10.85 -21.19
C VAL A 152 -4.20 11.10 -20.72
N LYS A 153 -4.32 11.71 -19.55
CA LYS A 153 -5.59 12.19 -19.00
C LYS A 153 -5.40 13.61 -18.48
N GLU A 154 -6.39 14.45 -18.74
CA GLU A 154 -6.42 15.83 -18.26
C GLU A 154 -7.66 16.02 -17.40
N ASP A 155 -7.48 16.61 -16.23
CA ASP A 155 -8.59 16.99 -15.35
C ASP A 155 -8.24 18.22 -14.52
N GLY A 156 -9.12 19.22 -14.56
CA GLY A 156 -8.98 20.50 -13.85
C GLY A 156 -7.60 21.14 -13.99
N GLY A 157 -7.08 21.24 -15.21
CA GLY A 157 -5.82 21.90 -15.55
C GLY A 157 -4.54 21.09 -15.31
N ILE A 158 -4.65 19.89 -14.71
CA ILE A 158 -3.51 18.97 -14.52
C ILE A 158 -3.57 17.91 -15.60
N THR A 159 -2.42 17.63 -16.22
CA THR A 159 -2.28 16.55 -17.19
C THR A 159 -1.40 15.45 -16.61
N VAL A 160 -1.89 14.22 -16.60
CA VAL A 160 -1.14 13.02 -16.19
C VAL A 160 -0.95 12.13 -17.39
N ALA A 161 0.29 11.73 -17.64
CA ALA A 161 0.65 10.80 -18.69
C ALA A 161 1.34 9.57 -18.08
N LEU A 162 0.86 8.37 -18.38
CA LEU A 162 1.45 7.12 -17.92
C LEU A 162 2.06 6.38 -19.10
N ASN A 163 3.32 5.98 -18.98
CA ASN A 163 3.97 5.11 -19.95
C ASN A 163 3.49 3.67 -19.74
N ILE A 164 2.95 3.06 -20.79
CA ILE A 164 2.35 1.70 -20.72
C ILE A 164 3.29 0.59 -21.19
N VAL A 165 4.56 0.90 -21.49
CA VAL A 165 5.54 -0.11 -21.91
C VAL A 165 5.93 -0.96 -20.70
N ILE A 166 5.77 -2.27 -20.84
CA ILE A 166 6.24 -3.26 -19.87
C ILE A 166 7.52 -3.87 -20.44
N THR A 167 8.66 -3.46 -19.91
CA THR A 167 9.95 -4.09 -20.21
C THR A 167 10.02 -5.49 -19.60
N GLU A 168 10.95 -6.33 -20.05
CA GLU A 168 11.14 -7.66 -19.46
C GLU A 168 11.47 -7.60 -17.95
N ASP A 169 12.25 -6.61 -17.52
CA ASP A 169 12.56 -6.40 -16.09
C ASP A 169 11.30 -6.05 -15.29
N LEU A 170 10.47 -5.12 -15.79
CA LEU A 170 9.20 -4.77 -15.15
C LEU A 170 8.25 -5.97 -15.09
N LYS A 171 8.23 -6.81 -16.13
CA LYS A 171 7.42 -8.02 -16.18
C LYS A 171 7.87 -9.05 -15.14
N LYS A 172 9.18 -9.27 -15.00
CA LYS A 172 9.76 -10.14 -13.97
C LYS A 172 9.44 -9.61 -12.56
N GLU A 173 9.62 -8.31 -12.32
CA GLU A 173 9.27 -7.67 -11.04
C GLU A 173 7.77 -7.82 -10.71
N GLY A 174 6.90 -7.65 -11.71
CA GLY A 174 5.46 -7.90 -11.57
C GLY A 174 5.14 -9.34 -11.17
N LEU A 175 5.82 -10.32 -11.77
CA LEU A 175 5.70 -11.73 -11.42
C LEU A 175 6.17 -12.03 -10.00
N VAL A 176 7.29 -11.45 -9.55
CA VAL A 176 7.77 -11.58 -8.16
C VAL A 176 6.67 -11.14 -7.19
N ARG A 177 6.04 -9.99 -7.43
CA ARG A 177 4.96 -9.49 -6.56
C ARG A 177 3.74 -10.41 -6.56
N GLU A 178 3.38 -10.98 -7.70
CA GLU A 178 2.28 -11.94 -7.80
C GLU A 178 2.59 -13.26 -7.11
N ILE A 179 3.84 -13.75 -7.18
CA ILE A 179 4.32 -14.92 -6.45
C ILE A 179 4.19 -14.67 -4.94
N VAL A 180 4.76 -13.57 -4.45
CA VAL A 180 4.74 -13.19 -3.04
C VAL A 180 3.30 -13.05 -2.54
N ARG A 181 2.41 -12.43 -3.32
CA ARG A 181 0.98 -12.31 -2.99
C ARG A 181 0.32 -13.68 -2.89
N THR A 182 0.58 -14.57 -3.85
CA THR A 182 -0.02 -15.90 -3.91
C THR A 182 0.41 -16.75 -2.72
N ILE A 183 1.70 -16.75 -2.39
CA ILE A 183 2.23 -17.45 -1.20
C ILE A 183 1.65 -16.85 0.08
N ASN A 184 1.62 -15.53 0.22
CA ASN A 184 1.06 -14.88 1.41
C ASN A 184 -0.45 -15.12 1.57
N GLN A 185 -1.19 -15.25 0.47
CA GLN A 185 -2.59 -15.67 0.51
C GLN A 185 -2.71 -17.11 1.02
N ALA A 186 -1.92 -18.05 0.47
CA ALA A 186 -1.89 -19.43 0.93
C ALA A 186 -1.52 -19.55 2.43
N ARG A 187 -0.55 -18.74 2.90
CA ARG A 187 -0.23 -18.63 4.34
C ARG A 187 -1.44 -18.24 5.18
N LYS A 188 -2.19 -17.24 4.71
CA LYS A 188 -3.38 -16.74 5.41
C LYS A 188 -4.51 -17.77 5.42
N ASP A 189 -4.70 -18.49 4.31
CA ASP A 189 -5.73 -19.53 4.18
C ASP A 189 -5.44 -20.72 5.12
N GLN A 190 -4.17 -20.98 5.43
CA GLN A 190 -3.73 -21.93 6.45
C GLN A 190 -3.71 -21.37 7.89
N GLY A 191 -4.12 -20.12 8.09
CA GLY A 191 -4.13 -19.47 9.41
C GLY A 191 -2.75 -19.13 9.98
N LEU A 192 -1.71 -19.06 9.14
CA LEU A 192 -0.36 -18.73 9.57
C LEU A 192 -0.24 -17.24 9.95
N THR A 193 0.56 -16.98 10.97
CA THR A 193 0.85 -15.65 11.50
C THR A 193 2.17 -15.10 10.94
N ARG A 194 2.50 -13.86 11.30
CA ARG A 194 3.80 -13.22 10.95
C ARG A 194 5.01 -13.86 11.64
N HIS A 195 4.79 -14.72 12.64
CA HIS A 195 5.86 -15.38 13.39
C HIS A 195 6.19 -16.76 12.83
N ASP A 196 5.33 -17.31 11.96
CA ASP A 196 5.51 -18.63 11.39
C ASP A 196 6.46 -18.61 10.19
N ARG A 197 7.41 -19.55 10.17
CA ARG A 197 8.28 -19.82 9.04
C ARG A 197 7.68 -20.91 8.17
N ILE A 198 8.00 -20.88 6.87
CA ILE A 198 7.43 -21.83 5.90
C ILE A 198 8.49 -22.42 4.99
N ILE A 199 8.16 -23.57 4.42
CA ILE A 199 8.82 -24.15 3.26
C ILE A 199 7.88 -23.98 2.06
N VAL A 200 8.42 -23.51 0.94
CA VAL A 200 7.68 -23.31 -0.29
C VAL A 200 8.09 -24.37 -1.31
N ALA A 201 7.12 -25.16 -1.77
CA ALA A 201 7.31 -26.10 -2.87
C ALA A 201 6.57 -25.59 -4.10
N TYR A 202 7.23 -25.56 -5.26
CA TYR A 202 6.57 -25.10 -6.50
C TYR A 202 7.00 -25.89 -7.73
N HIS A 203 6.11 -25.99 -8.72
CA HIS A 203 6.39 -26.57 -10.02
C HIS A 203 5.57 -25.87 -11.09
N THR A 204 6.22 -25.47 -12.18
CA THR A 204 5.55 -24.85 -13.33
C THR A 204 6.22 -25.29 -14.63
N ALA A 205 5.42 -25.42 -15.69
CA ALA A 205 5.90 -25.64 -17.04
C ALA A 205 6.18 -24.32 -17.79
N ASP A 206 5.80 -23.17 -17.21
CA ASP A 206 6.04 -21.85 -17.80
C ASP A 206 7.50 -21.43 -17.59
N VAL A 207 8.22 -21.22 -18.69
CA VAL A 207 9.65 -20.90 -18.68
C VAL A 207 9.94 -19.59 -17.94
N LEU A 208 9.16 -18.54 -18.22
CA LEU A 208 9.36 -17.23 -17.60
C LEU A 208 9.11 -17.28 -16.10
N LEU A 209 8.04 -17.95 -15.67
CA LEU A 209 7.73 -18.09 -14.25
C LEU A 209 8.82 -18.89 -13.52
N ASN A 210 9.32 -19.96 -14.12
CA ASN A 210 10.43 -20.74 -13.59
C ASN A 210 11.71 -19.89 -13.49
N ASP A 211 12.05 -19.11 -14.53
CA ASP A 211 13.21 -18.22 -14.52
C ASP A 211 13.11 -17.19 -13.39
N VAL A 212 11.93 -16.61 -13.15
CA VAL A 212 11.71 -15.66 -12.04
C VAL A 212 11.91 -16.33 -10.68
N PHE A 213 11.42 -17.55 -10.47
CA PHE A 213 11.67 -18.26 -9.21
C PHE A 213 13.16 -18.58 -8.98
N GLN A 214 13.91 -18.89 -10.04
CA GLN A 214 15.34 -19.16 -9.94
C GLN A 214 16.12 -17.87 -9.64
N GLU A 215 15.90 -16.83 -10.45
CA GLU A 215 16.60 -15.54 -10.38
C GLU A 215 16.30 -14.79 -9.07
N PHE A 216 15.03 -14.75 -8.65
CA PHE A 216 14.57 -13.97 -7.49
C PHE A 216 14.27 -14.83 -6.25
N SER A 217 14.78 -16.07 -6.21
CA SER A 217 14.55 -17.02 -5.11
C SER A 217 14.78 -16.41 -3.72
N ARG A 218 15.93 -15.76 -3.50
CA ARG A 218 16.28 -15.14 -2.21
C ARG A 218 15.32 -14.03 -1.82
N GLU A 219 14.94 -13.19 -2.78
CA GLU A 219 14.01 -12.07 -2.54
C GLU A 219 12.61 -12.59 -2.17
N VAL A 220 12.08 -13.53 -2.96
CA VAL A 220 10.78 -14.15 -2.70
C VAL A 220 10.77 -14.80 -1.32
N MET A 221 11.80 -15.57 -0.98
CA MET A 221 11.91 -16.24 0.32
C MET A 221 11.93 -15.25 1.49
N ALA A 222 12.68 -14.16 1.36
CA ALA A 222 12.74 -13.12 2.39
C ALA A 222 11.37 -12.47 2.62
N GLN A 223 10.65 -12.12 1.55
CA GLN A 223 9.35 -11.45 1.63
C GLN A 223 8.23 -12.35 2.19
N VAL A 224 8.32 -13.67 2.04
CA VAL A 224 7.30 -14.63 2.49
C VAL A 224 7.68 -15.40 3.76
N LEU A 225 8.80 -15.02 4.40
CA LEU A 225 9.36 -15.69 5.58
C LEU A 225 9.64 -17.19 5.35
N ALA A 226 10.04 -17.55 4.14
CA ALA A 226 10.39 -18.92 3.80
C ALA A 226 11.85 -19.24 4.16
N THR A 227 12.08 -20.45 4.65
CA THR A 227 13.40 -20.99 4.97
C THR A 227 13.97 -21.85 3.84
N GLU A 228 13.09 -22.48 3.06
CA GLU A 228 13.46 -23.30 1.90
C GLU A 228 12.49 -23.08 0.73
N LEU A 229 13.03 -23.24 -0.47
CA LEU A 229 12.30 -23.20 -1.73
C LEU A 229 12.79 -24.34 -2.63
N HIS A 230 11.90 -25.28 -2.97
CA HIS A 230 12.25 -26.46 -3.75
C HIS A 230 11.19 -26.81 -4.80
N SER A 231 11.57 -27.67 -5.75
CA SER A 231 10.67 -28.16 -6.79
C SER A 231 9.62 -29.11 -6.21
N GLY A 232 8.35 -28.94 -6.56
CA GLY A 232 7.24 -29.76 -6.07
C GLY A 232 5.91 -29.03 -6.09
N GLY A 233 5.12 -29.19 -5.03
CA GLY A 233 3.80 -28.57 -4.92
C GLY A 233 2.66 -29.52 -5.26
N SER A 234 1.56 -29.35 -4.54
CA SER A 234 0.39 -30.23 -4.57
C SER A 234 -0.91 -29.49 -4.88
N GLU A 235 -0.96 -28.17 -4.67
CA GLU A 235 -2.15 -27.37 -4.92
C GLU A 235 -2.01 -26.62 -6.25
N GLN A 236 -3.05 -26.70 -7.09
CA GLN A 236 -3.10 -25.95 -8.33
C GLN A 236 -3.38 -24.47 -8.04
N GLY A 237 -2.61 -23.60 -8.68
CA GLY A 237 -2.74 -22.15 -8.59
C GLY A 237 -2.47 -21.48 -9.93
N VAL A 238 -2.76 -20.18 -9.97
CA VAL A 238 -2.54 -19.34 -11.16
C VAL A 238 -1.83 -18.06 -10.74
N ILE A 239 -0.69 -17.79 -11.37
CA ILE A 239 0.09 -16.56 -11.18
C ILE A 239 0.10 -15.80 -12.50
N ASP A 240 -0.57 -14.66 -12.52
CA ASP A 240 -0.73 -13.83 -13.72
C ASP A 240 -1.15 -14.61 -14.98
N GLY A 241 -2.14 -15.50 -14.83
CA GLY A 241 -2.65 -16.34 -15.92
C GLY A 241 -1.82 -17.60 -16.23
N ARG A 242 -0.67 -17.80 -15.57
CA ARG A 242 0.21 -18.96 -15.74
C ARG A 242 -0.08 -20.02 -14.69
N GLN A 243 -0.17 -21.27 -15.12
CA GLN A 243 -0.44 -22.40 -14.24
C GLN A 243 0.79 -22.76 -13.41
N ILE A 244 0.57 -23.05 -12.12
CA ILE A 244 1.59 -23.46 -11.18
C ILE A 244 1.03 -24.46 -10.18
N MET A 245 1.84 -25.41 -9.75
CA MET A 245 1.62 -26.19 -8.54
C MET A 245 2.39 -25.50 -7.42
N LEU A 246 1.72 -25.17 -6.32
CA LEU A 246 2.32 -24.47 -5.18
C LEU A 246 1.87 -25.14 -3.88
N SER A 247 2.77 -25.27 -2.92
CA SER A 247 2.43 -25.66 -1.55
C SER A 247 3.21 -24.83 -0.55
N VAL A 248 2.53 -24.45 0.52
CA VAL A 248 3.12 -23.81 1.69
C VAL A 248 3.03 -24.81 2.84
N LEU A 249 4.17 -25.12 3.45
CA LEU A 249 4.24 -26.02 4.60
C LEU A 249 4.79 -25.23 5.79
N LYS A 250 4.08 -25.26 6.93
CA LYS A 250 4.60 -24.68 8.17
C LYS A 250 5.81 -25.49 8.64
N GLN A 251 6.87 -24.78 9.02
CA GLN A 251 8.04 -25.36 9.68
C GLN A 251 7.87 -25.37 11.20
#